data_AF-A0A259DF56-F1
#
_entry.id   AF-A0A259DF56-F1
#
_cell.length_a   1.000
_cell.length_b   1.000
_cell.length_c   1.000
_cell.angle_alpha   90.00
_cell.angle_beta   90.00
_cell.angle_gamma   90.00
#
_symmetry.space_group_name_H-M   'P 1'
#
loop_
_entity.id
_entity.type
_entity.pdbx_description
1 polymer ?
#
loop_
_entity_poly.entity_id
_entity_poly.type
_entity_poly.pdbx_seq_one_letter_code
_entity_poly.pdbx_strand_id
1 'polypeptide(L)'
;MHDTGFPPIADAHARILILGSLPGQVSLQRQQYYAQPQNAFWKIMGRLFDAGPELAYAERTQRLVENGIALWDVCASAQRPGSLDAA
;
A
#
# COMPACT_ATOMS: atom_id res chain seq x y z
N MET A 1 -12.36 5.90 15.68
CA MET A 1 -12.60 5.07 14.48
C MET A 1 -11.57 3.95 14.49
N HIS A 2 -11.95 2.69 14.31
CA HIS A 2 -10.98 1.60 14.15
C HIS A 2 -10.57 1.55 12.69
N ASP A 3 -9.28 1.73 12.44
CA ASP A 3 -8.71 1.56 11.11
C ASP A 3 -8.20 0.13 10.99
N THR A 4 -8.85 -0.66 10.14
CA THR A 4 -8.42 -2.03 9.82
C THR A 4 -7.67 -2.02 8.51
N GLY A 5 -6.50 -2.64 8.47
CA GLY A 5 -5.74 -2.84 7.25
C GLY A 5 -6.45 -3.76 6.25
N PHE A 6 -5.80 -4.02 5.12
CA PHE A 6 -6.34 -4.85 4.05
C PHE A 6 -5.36 -5.98 3.69
N PRO A 7 -5.83 -7.02 2.97
CA PRO A 7 -5.05 -8.23 2.71
C PRO A 7 -3.74 -7.94 1.99
N PRO A 8 -2.69 -8.76 2.23
CA PRO A 8 -1.43 -8.65 1.52
C PRO A 8 -1.62 -8.85 0.02
N ILE A 9 -0.75 -8.21 -0.77
CA ILE A 9 -0.53 -8.56 -2.17
C ILE A 9 0.72 -9.42 -2.20
N ALA A 10 0.58 -10.71 -2.47
CA ALA A 10 1.69 -11.65 -2.46
C ALA A 10 1.44 -12.83 -3.39
N ASP A 11 2.53 -13.45 -3.83
CA ASP A 11 2.55 -14.73 -4.53
C ASP A 11 3.57 -15.66 -3.86
N ALA A 12 3.43 -16.98 -4.05
CA ALA A 12 4.31 -17.98 -3.47
C ALA A 12 5.78 -17.85 -3.91
N HIS A 13 6.03 -17.19 -5.05
CA HIS A 13 7.36 -16.93 -5.60
C HIS A 13 7.93 -15.57 -5.21
N ALA A 14 7.26 -14.82 -4.31
CA ALA A 14 7.77 -13.55 -3.84
C ALA A 14 9.15 -13.71 -3.17
N ARG A 15 10.10 -12.88 -3.60
CA ARG A 15 11.48 -12.84 -3.10
C ARG A 15 11.73 -11.65 -2.19
N ILE A 16 10.95 -10.59 -2.37
CA ILE A 16 11.05 -9.35 -1.62
C ILE A 16 9.70 -9.06 -0.99
N LEU A 17 9.66 -8.84 0.33
CA LEU A 17 8.48 -8.40 1.05
C LEU A 17 8.70 -6.98 1.54
N ILE A 18 7.84 -6.05 1.11
CA ILE A 18 7.85 -4.67 1.57
C ILE A 18 6.73 -4.52 2.61
N LEU A 19 7.13 -4.21 3.84
CA LEU A 19 6.23 -4.00 4.97
C LEU A 19 6.05 -2.52 5.26
N GLY A 20 4.84 -2.01 5.08
CA GLY A 20 4.42 -0.75 5.65
C GLY A 20 4.12 -0.90 7.15
N SER A 21 4.06 0.21 7.88
CA SER A 21 3.70 0.18 9.30
C SER A 21 2.20 0.02 9.47
N LEU A 22 1.44 0.99 9.01
CA LEU A 22 -0.02 1.03 9.01
C LEU A 22 -0.50 1.81 7.78
N PRO A 23 -1.57 1.37 7.10
CA PRO A 23 -2.12 2.13 5.99
C PRO A 23 -2.53 3.55 6.40
N GLY A 24 -2.19 4.55 5.57
CA GLY A 24 -2.70 5.91 5.75
C GLY A 24 -4.21 6.00 5.48
N GLN A 25 -4.87 7.06 5.95
CA GLN A 25 -6.32 7.23 5.75
C GLN A 25 -6.75 7.15 4.28
N VAL A 26 -6.00 7.78 3.37
CA VAL A 26 -6.28 7.72 1.91
C VAL A 26 -6.12 6.28 1.38
N SER A 27 -5.15 5.53 1.91
CA SER A 27 -4.94 4.12 1.55
C SER A 27 -6.09 3.24 2.03
N LEU A 28 -6.61 3.49 3.23
CA LEU A 28 -7.79 2.82 3.77
C LEU A 28 -9.06 3.14 2.97
N GLN A 29 -9.31 4.43 2.69
CA GLN A 29 -10.48 4.86 1.92
C GLN A 29 -10.50 4.25 0.52
N ARG A 30 -9.33 4.12 -0.12
CA ARG A 30 -9.21 3.59 -1.48
C ARG A 30 -9.00 2.07 -1.52
N GLN A 31 -8.76 1.43 -0.37
CA GLN A 31 -8.33 0.03 -0.28
C GLN A 31 -7.10 -0.25 -1.16
N GLN A 32 -6.10 0.63 -1.07
CA GLN A 32 -4.91 0.60 -1.93
C GLN A 32 -3.65 0.91 -1.11
N TYR A 33 -2.60 0.11 -1.28
CA TYR A 33 -1.29 0.39 -0.68
C TYR A 33 -0.72 1.70 -1.22
N TYR A 34 -0.17 2.51 -0.31
CA TYR A 34 0.51 3.78 -0.64
C TYR A 34 -0.30 4.72 -1.54
N ALA A 35 -1.63 4.77 -1.37
CA ALA A 35 -2.55 5.46 -2.28
C ALA A 35 -2.47 7.00 -2.27
N GLN A 36 -1.79 7.57 -1.28
CA GLN A 36 -1.64 9.01 -1.13
C GLN A 36 -0.71 9.55 -2.24
N PRO A 37 -1.10 10.54 -3.09
CA PRO A 37 -0.30 10.93 -4.25
C PRO A 37 1.09 11.49 -3.95
N GLN A 38 1.30 12.06 -2.76
CA GLN A 38 2.65 12.47 -2.32
C GLN A 38 3.54 11.31 -1.87
N ASN A 39 2.99 10.10 -1.67
CA ASN A 39 3.79 8.94 -1.32
C ASN A 39 4.67 8.54 -2.53
N ALA A 40 5.98 8.38 -2.28
CA ALA A 40 6.96 8.10 -3.33
C ALA A 40 6.96 6.64 -3.80
N PHE A 41 6.32 5.72 -3.07
CA PHE A 41 6.38 4.28 -3.33
C PHE A 41 6.13 3.93 -4.80
N TRP A 42 4.98 4.33 -5.35
CA TRP A 42 4.63 4.00 -6.74
C TRP A 42 5.56 4.67 -7.76
N LYS A 43 6.12 5.85 -7.45
CA LYS A 43 7.10 6.50 -8.33
C LYS A 43 8.43 5.73 -8.35
N ILE A 44 8.84 5.18 -7.22
CA ILE A 44 10.05 4.35 -7.10
C ILE A 44 9.82 3.02 -7.83
N MET A 45 8.68 2.36 -7.57
CA MET A 45 8.33 1.10 -8.24
C MET A 45 8.18 1.26 -9.75
N GLY A 46 7.65 2.39 -10.22
CA GLY A 46 7.61 2.74 -11.64
C GLY A 46 8.98 2.80 -12.29
N ARG A 47 9.97 3.40 -11.61
CA ARG A 47 11.35 3.50 -12.15
C ARG A 47 12.12 2.19 -12.15
N LEU A 48 11.78 1.27 -11.24
CA LEU A 48 12.52 0.03 -11.06
C LEU A 48 11.88 -1.17 -11.77
N PHE A 49 10.55 -1.18 -11.87
CA PHE A 49 9.76 -2.35 -12.27
C PHE A 49 8.62 -2.01 -13.25
N ASP A 50 8.62 -0.80 -13.81
CA ASP A 50 7.53 -0.29 -14.66
C ASP A 50 6.13 -0.38 -14.01
N ALA A 51 6.09 -0.34 -12.67
CA ALA A 51 4.87 -0.41 -11.86
C ALA A 51 4.46 0.99 -11.34
N GLY A 52 4.40 1.98 -12.23
CA GLY A 52 4.24 3.38 -11.86
C GLY A 52 2.79 3.80 -11.54
N PRO A 53 2.60 5.03 -11.01
CA PRO A 53 1.29 5.56 -10.67
C PRO A 53 0.39 5.85 -11.88
N GLU A 54 0.95 5.95 -13.09
CA GLU A 54 0.24 6.11 -14.35
C GLU A 54 -0.62 4.90 -14.74
N LEU A 55 -0.29 3.72 -14.21
CA LEU A 55 -1.06 2.50 -14.42
C LEU A 55 -2.23 2.40 -13.46
N ALA A 56 -3.27 1.68 -13.89
CA ALA A 56 -4.34 1.27 -13.01
C ALA A 56 -3.79 0.46 -11.83
N TYR A 57 -4.40 0.58 -10.65
CA TYR A 57 -3.91 -0.05 -9.43
C TYR A 57 -3.68 -1.57 -9.60
N ALA A 58 -4.65 -2.27 -10.21
CA ALA A 58 -4.56 -3.69 -10.47
C ALA A 58 -3.34 -4.05 -11.35
N GLU A 59 -3.07 -3.26 -12.38
CA GLU A 59 -1.95 -3.51 -13.30
C GLU A 59 -0.60 -3.30 -12.62
N ARG A 60 -0.40 -2.18 -11.91
CA ARG A 60 0.87 -1.96 -11.19
C ARG A 60 1.09 -2.98 -10.07
N THR A 61 0.04 -3.44 -9.39
CA THR A 61 0.18 -4.50 -8.38
C THR A 61 0.54 -5.85 -9.00
N GLN A 62 -0.01 -6.15 -10.18
CA GLN A 62 0.34 -7.37 -10.92
C GLN A 62 1.81 -7.33 -11.33
N ARG A 63 2.31 -6.20 -11.84
CA ARG A 63 3.73 -6.04 -12.17
C ARG A 63 4.64 -6.27 -10.98
N LEU A 64 4.27 -5.81 -9.78
CA LEU A 64 5.05 -6.10 -8.57
C LEU A 64 5.10 -7.61 -8.30
N VAL A 65 3.97 -8.29 -8.37
CA VAL A 65 3.89 -9.75 -8.17
C VAL A 65 4.74 -10.50 -9.19
N GLU A 66 4.66 -10.13 -10.46
CA GLU A 66 5.47 -10.72 -11.55
C GLU A 66 6.98 -10.50 -11.34
N ASN A 67 7.36 -9.41 -10.68
CA ASN A 67 8.74 -9.12 -10.27
C ASN A 67 9.14 -9.76 -8.93
N GLY A 68 8.27 -10.60 -8.34
CA GLY A 68 8.52 -11.28 -7.07
C GLY A 68 8.49 -10.35 -5.86
N ILE A 69 7.69 -9.28 -5.92
CA ILE A 69 7.55 -8.29 -4.84
C ILE A 69 6.16 -8.44 -4.19
N ALA A 70 6.16 -8.66 -2.89
CA ALA A 70 4.97 -8.67 -2.05
C ALA A 70 4.83 -7.38 -1.23
N LEU A 71 3.58 -7.00 -0.95
CA LEU A 71 3.21 -5.87 -0.10
C LEU A 71 2.33 -6.32 1.05
N TRP A 72 2.63 -5.80 2.25
CA TRP A 72 1.75 -5.90 3.41
C TRP A 72 2.03 -4.76 4.39
N ASP A 73 1.29 -4.75 5.50
CA ASP A 73 1.50 -3.86 6.63
C ASP A 73 1.68 -4.69 7.91
N VAL A 74 2.51 -4.20 8.82
CA VAL A 74 2.77 -4.86 10.11
C VAL A 74 1.55 -4.77 11.03
N CYS A 75 0.90 -3.60 11.09
CA CYS A 75 -0.25 -3.38 11.95
C CYS A 75 -1.55 -3.76 11.22
N ALA A 76 -2.19 -4.84 11.67
CA ALA A 76 -3.48 -5.27 11.16
C ALA A 76 -4.61 -4.28 11.48
N SER A 77 -4.52 -3.57 12.61
CA SER A 77 -5.45 -2.52 12.98
C SER A 77 -4.79 -1.50 13.92
N ALA A 78 -5.34 -0.29 13.94
CA ALA A 78 -4.98 0.71 14.92
C ALA A 78 -6.19 1.57 15.31
N GLN A 79 -6.18 2.04 16.55
CA GLN A 79 -7.12 3.03 17.03
C GLN A 79 -6.45 4.40 16.88
N ARG A 80 -6.93 5.24 15.95
CA ARG A 80 -6.53 6.65 15.91
C ARG A 80 -7.48 7.44 16.82
N PRO A 81 -6.98 8.03 17.92
CA PRO A 81 -7.74 9.06 18.62
C PRO A 81 -8.07 10.14 17.59
N GLY A 82 -9.32 10.61 17.58
CA GLY A 82 -9.74 11.66 16.66
C GLY A 82 -8.77 12.83 16.73
N SER A 83 -8.44 13.39 15.56
CA SER A 83 -7.79 14.70 15.48
C SER A 83 -8.52 15.65 16.44
N LEU A 84 -7.78 16.41 17.22
CA LEU A 84 -8.31 17.38 18.20
C LEU A 84 -9.14 18.52 17.58
N ASP A 85 -9.51 18.43 16.29
CA ASP A 85 -10.37 19.37 15.59
C ASP A 85 -11.76 18.76 15.37
N ALA A 86 -12.50 18.65 16.47
CA ALA A 86 -13.95 18.55 16.49
C ALA A 86 -14.46 19.45 17.61
N ALA A 87 -14.38 20.76 17.37
CA ALA A 87 -15.01 21.81 18.18
C ALA A 87 -15.74 22.78 17.23
#